data_AF-A0A3R6JYH7-F1
#
_entry.id   AF-A0A3R6JYH7-F1
#
_cell.length_a   1.000
_cell.length_b   1.000
_cell.length_c   1.000
_cell.angle_alpha   90.00
_cell.angle_beta   90.00
_cell.angle_gamma   90.00
#
_symmetry.space_group_name_H-M   'P 1'
#
loop_
_entity.id
_entity.type
_entity.pdbx_description
1 polymer ?
#
loop_
_entity_poly.entity_id
_entity_poly.type
_entity_poly.pdbx_seq_one_letter_code
_entity_poly.pdbx_strand_id
1 'polypeptide(L)'
;MQSLKKNFIYNAILTMSGYIFPLMVYPYVSRVLGVANIGACNFVDSIVEYFTILSMMGMNTIGIREIAKCKNDQQKLDNVFSQLFSLNTLTTITAIIILIIATNIVPKFAPYKDLLYIGVGKLFFN
;
A
#
# COMPACT_ATOMS: atom_id res chain seq x y z
N MET A 1 -24.37 -19.56 -8.90
CA MET A 1 -23.04 -19.69 -8.26
C MET A 1 -22.00 -19.54 -9.36
N GLN A 2 -21.20 -18.45 -9.37
CA GLN A 2 -20.10 -18.35 -10.33
C GLN A 2 -19.18 -19.56 -10.11
N SER A 3 -18.97 -20.36 -11.15
CA SER A 3 -18.29 -21.65 -11.00
C SER A 3 -16.88 -21.43 -10.45
N LEU A 4 -16.47 -22.26 -9.48
CA LEU A 4 -15.14 -22.20 -8.86
C LEU A 4 -14.03 -22.12 -9.91
N LYS A 5 -14.21 -22.83 -11.05
CA LYS A 5 -13.31 -22.81 -12.21
C LYS A 5 -13.13 -21.42 -12.83
N LYS A 6 -14.20 -20.64 -12.99
CA LYS A 6 -14.09 -19.28 -13.56
C LYS A 6 -13.34 -18.34 -12.61
N ASN A 7 -13.66 -18.36 -11.32
CA ASN A 7 -12.98 -17.52 -10.32
C ASN A 7 -11.48 -17.87 -10.20
N PHE A 8 -11.15 -19.16 -10.30
CA PHE A 8 -9.76 -19.62 -10.37
C PHE A 8 -9.03 -19.09 -11.61
N ILE A 9 -9.64 -19.20 -12.80
CA ILE A 9 -9.04 -18.68 -14.05
C ILE A 9 -8.83 -17.17 -13.97
N TYR A 10 -9.80 -16.41 -13.44
CA TYR A 10 -9.66 -14.96 -13.27
C TYR A 10 -8.53 -14.60 -12.31
N ASN A 11 -8.42 -15.28 -11.16
CA ASN A 11 -7.30 -15.07 -10.25
C ASN A 11 -5.96 -15.44 -10.88
N ALA A 12 -5.89 -16.55 -11.63
CA ALA A 12 -4.68 -16.96 -12.31
C ALA A 12 -4.20 -15.93 -13.34
N ILE A 13 -5.12 -15.39 -14.15
CA ILE A 13 -4.81 -14.32 -15.11
C ILE A 13 -4.36 -13.04 -14.38
N LEU A 14 -5.03 -12.68 -13.29
CA LEU A 14 -4.67 -11.51 -12.48
C LEU A 14 -3.25 -11.64 -11.92
N THR A 15 -2.93 -12.78 -11.30
CA THR A 15 -1.61 -13.06 -10.75
C THR A 15 -0.54 -13.10 -11.84
N MET A 16 -0.80 -13.78 -12.97
CA MET A 16 0.14 -13.80 -14.10
C MET A 16 0.42 -12.39 -14.64
N SER A 17 -0.63 -11.58 -14.82
CA SER A 17 -0.48 -10.19 -15.26
C SER A 17 0.38 -9.40 -14.28
N GLY A 18 0.12 -9.55 -12.97
CA GLY A 18 0.89 -8.92 -11.90
C GLY A 18 2.40 -9.22 -11.93
N TYR A 19 2.82 -10.36 -12.49
CA TYR A 19 4.24 -10.70 -12.64
C TYR A 19 4.82 -10.36 -14.01
N ILE A 20 4.07 -10.57 -15.09
CA ILE A 20 4.54 -10.34 -16.47
C ILE A 20 4.79 -8.86 -16.72
N PHE A 21 3.94 -7.97 -16.22
CA PHE A 21 4.10 -6.52 -16.40
C PHE A 21 5.39 -5.97 -15.76
N PRO A 22 5.67 -6.21 -14.46
CA PRO A 22 6.94 -5.80 -13.86
C PRO A 22 8.15 -6.40 -14.58
N LEU A 23 8.08 -7.65 -15.02
CA LEU A 23 9.22 -8.32 -15.67
C LEU A 23 9.59 -7.69 -17.02
N MET A 24 8.62 -7.16 -17.76
CA MET A 24 8.87 -6.41 -18.99
C MET A 24 9.29 -4.96 -18.72
N VAL A 25 8.69 -4.30 -17.72
CA VAL A 25 8.94 -2.89 -17.42
C VAL A 25 10.27 -2.69 -16.70
N TYR A 26 10.65 -3.61 -15.81
CA TYR A 26 11.88 -3.53 -15.01
C TYR A 26 13.17 -3.35 -15.85
N PRO A 27 13.44 -4.13 -16.92
CA PRO A 27 14.62 -3.90 -17.75
C PRO A 27 14.58 -2.57 -18.51
N TYR A 28 13.39 -2.09 -18.88
CA TYR A 28 13.24 -0.78 -19.52
C TYR A 28 13.56 0.36 -18.54
N VAL A 29 12.95 0.32 -17.36
CA VAL A 29 13.23 1.27 -16.26
C VAL A 29 14.71 1.23 -15.90
N SER A 30 15.31 0.04 -15.80
CA SER A 30 16.76 -0.20 -15.59
C SER A 30 17.65 0.53 -16.57
N ARG A 31 17.28 0.52 -17.85
CA ARG A 31 18.05 1.17 -18.91
C ARG A 31 17.90 2.70 -18.91
N VAL A 32 16.72 3.22 -18.55
CA VAL A 32 16.43 4.67 -18.61
C VAL A 32 16.92 5.41 -17.35
N LEU A 33 16.67 4.88 -16.15
CA LEU A 33 17.07 5.53 -14.91
C LEU A 33 18.51 5.21 -14.50
N GLY A 34 19.06 4.08 -14.96
CA GLY A 34 20.35 3.56 -14.51
C GLY A 34 20.29 2.95 -13.10
N VAL A 35 21.24 2.06 -12.80
CA VAL A 35 21.28 1.27 -11.55
C VAL A 35 21.33 2.12 -10.28
N ALA A 36 21.95 3.30 -10.31
CA ALA A 36 22.07 4.18 -9.16
C ALA A 36 20.72 4.80 -8.75
N ASN A 37 19.96 5.34 -9.71
CA ASN A 37 18.68 6.00 -9.43
C ASN A 37 17.56 4.98 -9.11
N ILE A 38 17.66 3.76 -9.62
CA ILE A 38 16.70 2.68 -9.28
C ILE A 38 16.94 2.15 -7.89
N GLY A 39 18.20 2.03 -7.46
CA GLY A 39 18.52 1.68 -6.08
C GLY A 39 17.94 2.69 -5.09
N ALA A 40 18.03 3.97 -5.42
CA ALA A 40 17.42 5.06 -4.65
C ALA A 40 15.89 4.96 -4.58
N CYS A 41 15.22 4.82 -5.72
CA CYS A 41 13.76 4.71 -5.76
C CYS A 41 13.28 3.46 -5.00
N ASN A 42 13.88 2.29 -5.23
CA ASN A 42 13.50 1.06 -4.52
C ASN A 42 13.74 1.17 -3.00
N PHE A 43 14.79 1.89 -2.57
CA PHE A 43 15.05 2.12 -1.16
C PHE A 43 13.96 2.98 -0.52
N VAL A 44 13.57 4.08 -1.18
CA VAL A 44 12.47 4.94 -0.72
C VAL A 44 11.14 4.17 -0.76
N ASP A 45 10.85 3.46 -1.85
CA ASP A 45 9.63 2.66 -2.00
C ASP A 45 9.52 1.60 -0.90
N SER A 46 10.60 0.88 -0.60
CA SER A 46 10.59 -0.13 0.47
C SER A 46 10.29 0.48 1.82
N ILE A 47 10.83 1.66 2.12
CA ILE A 47 10.54 2.38 3.37
C ILE A 47 9.07 2.78 3.44
N VAL A 48 8.55 3.38 2.36
CA VAL A 48 7.13 3.75 2.26
C VAL A 48 6.23 2.51 2.40
N GLU A 49 6.60 1.40 1.77
CA GLU A 49 5.89 0.12 1.84
C GLU A 49 5.77 -0.39 3.29
N TYR A 50 6.85 -0.30 4.08
CA TYR A 50 6.79 -0.68 5.50
C TYR A 50 5.81 0.19 6.30
N PHE A 51 5.79 1.50 6.06
CA PHE A 51 4.83 2.39 6.69
C PHE A 51 3.40 2.11 6.22
N THR A 52 3.22 1.80 4.94
CA THR A 52 1.95 1.36 4.35
C THR A 52 1.43 0.09 5.03
N ILE A 53 2.27 -0.93 5.19
CA ILE A 53 1.89 -2.17 5.88
C ILE A 53 1.46 -1.85 7.31
N LEU A 54 2.18 -0.97 8.00
CA LEU A 54 1.85 -0.55 9.35
C LEU A 54 0.51 0.18 9.42
N SER A 55 0.20 1.06 8.47
CA SER A 55 -1.11 1.72 8.36
C SER A 55 -2.25 0.73 8.12
N MET A 56 -2.04 -0.26 7.24
CA MET A 56 -3.10 -1.20 6.85
C MET A 56 -3.23 -2.44 7.75
N MET A 57 -2.27 -2.68 8.67
CA MET A 57 -2.17 -3.91 9.46
C MET A 57 -3.47 -4.22 10.23
N GLY A 58 -4.12 -3.20 10.78
CA GLY A 58 -5.38 -3.33 11.50
C GLY A 58 -6.58 -3.59 10.59
N MET A 59 -6.62 -2.96 9.41
CA MET A 59 -7.80 -2.99 8.54
C MET A 59 -7.93 -4.30 7.76
N ASN A 60 -6.82 -4.83 7.24
CA ASN A 60 -6.83 -6.07 6.45
C ASN A 60 -7.23 -7.30 7.29
N THR A 61 -6.87 -7.35 8.58
CA THR A 61 -7.12 -8.54 9.41
C THR A 61 -8.40 -8.42 10.23
N ILE A 62 -8.60 -7.28 10.90
CA ILE A 62 -9.73 -7.08 11.83
C ILE A 62 -10.93 -6.52 11.08
N GLY A 63 -10.71 -5.55 10.18
CA GLY A 63 -11.78 -4.89 9.44
C GLY A 63 -12.59 -5.84 8.56
N ILE A 64 -11.92 -6.69 7.77
CA ILE A 64 -12.59 -7.67 6.91
C ILE A 64 -13.43 -8.66 7.74
N ARG A 65 -12.92 -9.07 8.91
CA ARG A 65 -13.59 -10.05 9.78
C ARG A 65 -14.82 -9.46 10.48
N GLU A 66 -14.74 -8.23 10.97
CA GLU A 66 -15.88 -7.55 11.62
C GLU A 66 -16.98 -7.21 10.61
N ILE A 67 -16.62 -6.74 9.41
CA ILE A 67 -17.58 -6.50 8.33
C ILE A 67 -18.28 -7.80 7.90
N ALA A 68 -17.54 -8.91 7.81
CA ALA A 68 -18.13 -10.21 7.44
C ALA A 68 -19.12 -10.73 8.50
N LYS A 69 -18.89 -10.47 9.79
CA LYS A 69 -19.81 -10.86 10.87
C LYS A 69 -21.10 -10.03 10.89
N CYS A 70 -21.01 -8.73 10.60
CA CYS A 70 -22.15 -7.81 10.67
C CYS A 70 -22.93 -7.67 9.36
N LYS A 71 -22.62 -8.49 8.34
CA LYS A 71 -23.23 -8.41 7.00
C LYS A 71 -24.77 -8.47 6.97
N ASN A 72 -25.40 -9.11 7.96
CA ASN A 72 -26.86 -9.29 8.01
C ASN A 72 -27.63 -8.08 8.54
N ASP A 73 -26.97 -7.07 9.11
CA ASP A 73 -27.63 -5.97 9.82
C ASP A 73 -27.07 -4.62 9.36
N GLN A 74 -27.79 -3.96 8.43
CA GLN A 74 -27.34 -2.76 7.71
C GLN A 74 -26.90 -1.63 8.66
N GLN A 75 -27.65 -1.39 9.74
CA GLN A 75 -27.34 -0.33 10.70
C GLN A 75 -26.04 -0.58 11.49
N LYS A 76 -25.76 -1.85 11.82
CA LYS A 76 -24.50 -2.22 12.49
C LYS A 76 -23.33 -2.16 11.51
N LEU A 77 -23.57 -2.52 10.26
CA LEU A 77 -22.58 -2.48 9.18
C LEU A 77 -22.07 -1.06 8.96
N ASP A 78 -22.96 -0.07 8.84
CA ASP A 78 -22.59 1.33 8.62
C ASP A 78 -21.79 1.92 9.80
N ASN A 79 -22.18 1.59 11.04
CA ASN A 79 -21.45 2.02 12.23
C ASN A 79 -20.05 1.40 12.32
N VAL A 80 -19.92 0.09 12.08
CA VAL A 80 -18.63 -0.61 12.06
C VAL A 80 -17.75 -0.10 10.93
N PHE A 81 -18.32 0.14 9.74
CA PHE A 81 -17.61 0.71 8.61
C PHE A 81 -17.07 2.11 8.91
N SER A 82 -17.89 3.00 9.47
CA SER A 82 -17.48 4.36 9.85
C SER A 82 -16.37 4.37 10.90
N GLN A 83 -16.44 3.47 11.89
CA GLN A 83 -15.40 3.29 12.91
C GLN A 83 -14.09 2.77 12.30
N LEU A 84 -14.16 1.76 11.43
CA LEU A 84 -12.99 1.22 10.74
C LEU A 84 -12.35 2.25 9.79
N PHE A 85 -13.16 3.02 9.08
CA PHE A 85 -12.69 4.08 8.18
C PHE A 85 -11.98 5.19 8.96
N SER A 86 -12.56 5.61 10.10
CA SER A 86 -11.98 6.60 10.99
C SER A 86 -10.66 6.11 11.62
N LEU A 87 -10.60 4.83 12.02
CA LEU A 87 -9.38 4.20 12.53
C LEU A 87 -8.28 4.12 11.45
N ASN A 88 -8.63 3.70 10.23
CA ASN A 88 -7.69 3.67 9.12
C ASN A 88 -7.12 5.06 8.84
N THR A 89 -8.00 6.07 8.76
CA THR A 89 -7.61 7.47 8.55
C THR A 89 -6.64 7.95 9.62
N LEU A 90 -6.89 7.65 10.90
CA LEU A 90 -6.00 8.03 12.00
C LEU A 90 -4.64 7.31 11.92
N THR A 91 -4.64 6.03 11.52
CA THR A 91 -3.43 5.22 11.39
C THR A 91 -2.59 5.66 10.19
N THR A 92 -3.22 6.06 9.09
CA THR A 92 -2.55 6.67 7.94
C THR A 92 -1.95 8.03 8.29
N ILE A 93 -2.70 8.89 9.00
CA ILE A 93 -2.18 10.21 9.45
C ILE A 93 -0.97 10.04 10.36
N THR A 94 -1.03 9.12 11.33
CA THR A 94 0.11 8.87 12.24
C THR A 94 1.33 8.33 11.48
N ALA A 95 1.14 7.44 10.52
CA ALA A 95 2.24 6.96 9.68
C ALA A 95 2.86 8.07 8.82
N ILE A 96 2.06 8.98 8.26
CA ILE A 96 2.54 10.17 7.53
C ILE A 96 3.41 11.04 8.45
N ILE A 97 2.95 11.31 9.66
CA ILE A 97 3.70 12.13 10.63
C ILE A 97 5.05 11.47 10.95
N ILE A 98 5.06 10.17 11.20
CA ILE A 98 6.30 9.42 11.48
C ILE A 98 7.24 9.46 10.27
N LEU A 99 6.72 9.35 9.04
CA LEU A 99 7.54 9.41 7.82
C LEU A 99 8.14 10.80 7.59
N ILE A 100 7.39 11.87 7.86
CA ILE A 100 7.90 13.25 7.81
C ILE A 100 9.00 13.47 8.85
N ILE A 101 8.81 12.98 10.08
CA ILE A 101 9.81 13.09 11.15
C ILE A 101 11.08 12.29 10.79
N ALA A 102 10.93 11.06 10.29
CA ALA A 102 12.05 10.22 9.87
C ALA A 102 12.86 10.85 8.72
N THR A 103 12.19 11.54 7.79
CA THR A 103 12.82 12.28 6.69
C THR A 103 13.68 13.45 7.18
N ASN A 104 13.32 14.07 8.30
CA ASN A 104 14.06 15.20 8.89
C ASN A 104 15.22 14.77 9.81
N ILE A 105 15.11 13.61 10.47
CA ILE A 105 16.11 13.12 11.43
C ILE A 105 17.27 12.39 10.75
N VAL A 106 17.03 11.68 9.65
CA VAL A 106 18.05 10.82 9.05
C VAL A 106 18.78 11.56 7.91
N PRO A 107 20.06 11.94 8.09
CA PRO A 107 20.82 12.70 7.10
C PRO A 107 21.09 11.92 5.81
N LYS A 108 20.94 10.59 5.84
CA LYS A 108 21.05 9.69 4.67
C LYS A 108 19.91 9.87 3.65
N PHE A 109 18.81 10.52 4.04
CA PHE A 109 17.68 10.86 3.16
C PHE A 109 17.78 12.24 2.50
N ALA A 110 18.79 13.05 2.84
CA ALA A 110 18.97 14.38 2.29
C ALA A 110 18.99 14.46 0.73
N PRO A 111 19.62 13.52 0.00
CA PRO A 111 19.58 13.55 -1.47
C PRO A 111 18.28 13.00 -2.08
N TYR A 112 17.38 12.40 -1.29
CA TYR A 112 16.13 11.77 -1.77
C TYR A 112 14.86 12.42 -1.20
N LYS A 113 14.98 13.62 -0.62
CA LYS A 113 13.87 14.34 0.00
C LYS A 113 12.68 14.52 -0.96
N ASP A 114 12.94 14.88 -2.22
CA ASP A 114 11.88 15.08 -3.22
C ASP A 114 11.12 13.78 -3.54
N LEU A 115 11.83 12.65 -3.60
CA LEU A 115 11.25 11.30 -3.80
C LEU A 115 10.45 10.83 -2.58
N LEU A 116 10.90 11.16 -1.37
CA LEU A 116 10.18 10.85 -0.13
C LEU A 116 8.87 11.65 -0.01
N TYR A 117 8.85 12.91 -0.43
CA TYR A 117 7.61 13.68 -0.51
C TYR A 117 6.60 13.10 -1.52
N ILE A 118 7.07 12.54 -2.65
CA ILE A 118 6.20 11.79 -3.57
C ILE A 118 5.69 10.51 -2.91
N GLY A 119 6.52 9.82 -2.12
CA GLY A 119 6.15 8.66 -1.32
C GLY A 119 5.05 8.95 -0.28
N VAL A 120 5.01 10.15 0.30
CA VAL A 120 3.89 10.59 1.16
C VAL A 120 2.56 10.57 0.39
N GLY A 121 2.57 10.98 -0.88
CA GLY A 121 1.40 10.89 -1.75
C GLY A 121 0.93 9.44 -1.95
N LYS A 122 1.86 8.51 -2.19
CA LYS A 122 1.56 7.07 -2.30
C LYS A 122 0.90 6.52 -1.04
N LEU A 123 1.33 6.97 0.14
CA LEU A 123 0.79 6.53 1.43
C LEU A 123 -0.57 7.17 1.75
N PHE A 124 -0.83 8.40 1.28
CA PHE A 124 -2.12 9.06 1.44
C PHE A 124 -3.23 8.45 0.56
N PHE A 125 -2.87 7.95 -0.62
CA PHE A 125 -3.81 7.34 -1.58
C PHE A 125 -3.96 5.82 -1.45
N ASN A 126 -3.40 5.22 -0.40
CA ASN A 126 -3.57 3.81 -0.08
C ASN A 126 -4.81 3.57 0.77
#